data_AF-A0A7Y7M9R7-F1
#
_entry.id   AF-A0A7Y7M9R7-F1
#
_cell.length_a   1.000
_cell.length_b   1.000
_cell.length_c   1.000
_cell.angle_alpha   90.00
_cell.angle_beta   90.00
_cell.angle_gamma   90.00
#
_symmetry.space_group_name_H-M   'P 1'
#
loop_
_entity.id
_entity.type
_entity.pdbx_description
1 polymer ?
#
loop_
_entity_poly.entity_id
_entity_poly.type
_entity_poly.pdbx_seq_one_letter_code
_entity_poly.pdbx_strand_id
1 'polypeptide(L)'
;MKGQRLLMRLAAGVLLSTLSACGALTNITMPGSEPEVVSPSVRESCYGIGDLPDFTGEDCLLDEWVAFALQAQRGNSGWRESTLLQLEGNRHDRRLARAIVLSWGDESDWELASDLYKADLPTAPSRLQPLLRQWLNGLEERRGLIAERDKNDGARRKLSAENAQLTKKLEALTAIEESINSRRQSTP
;
A
#
# COMPACT_ATOMS: atom_id res chain seq x y z
N MET A 1 49.58 10.19 36.48
CA MET A 1 48.19 9.68 36.62
C MET A 1 47.85 8.90 35.36
N LYS A 2 48.31 7.64 35.21
CA LYS A 2 47.60 6.39 35.52
C LYS A 2 46.11 6.37 35.12
N GLY A 3 45.83 5.70 34.00
CA GLY A 3 44.74 4.73 33.88
C GLY A 3 43.43 5.21 33.27
N GLN A 4 43.32 5.16 31.95
CA GLN A 4 42.01 5.14 31.27
C GLN A 4 42.07 4.32 29.98
N ARG A 5 42.27 3.01 30.14
CA ARG A 5 41.95 1.95 29.17
C ARG A 5 41.47 0.73 29.96
N LEU A 6 40.50 0.00 29.39
CA LEU A 6 39.64 -1.03 29.99
C LEU A 6 38.52 -0.39 30.84
N LEU A 7 37.25 -0.46 30.43
CA LEU A 7 36.48 -1.70 30.35
C LEU A 7 35.53 -1.68 29.15
N MET A 8 36.04 -2.22 28.04
CA MET A 8 35.22 -2.94 27.08
C MET A 8 34.88 -4.29 27.73
N ARG A 9 33.63 -4.75 27.61
CA ARG A 9 33.08 -6.06 28.02
C ARG A 9 32.59 -6.17 29.48
N LEU A 10 31.27 -6.19 29.65
CA LEU A 10 30.50 -7.20 30.41
C LEU A 10 29.06 -6.71 30.59
N ALA A 11 28.18 -7.09 29.67
CA ALA A 11 26.75 -7.27 29.93
C ALA A 11 26.14 -8.10 28.78
N ALA A 12 26.66 -9.31 28.61
CA ALA A 12 25.89 -10.38 27.99
C ALA A 12 24.77 -10.73 28.98
N GLY A 13 23.62 -10.09 28.82
CA GLY A 13 22.42 -10.28 29.62
C GLY A 13 21.33 -10.87 28.75
N VAL A 14 21.27 -12.18 28.75
CA VAL A 14 20.22 -13.05 28.19
C VAL A 14 18.84 -12.52 28.55
N LEU A 15 18.01 -12.28 27.53
CA LEU A 15 16.55 -12.30 27.62
C LEU A 15 16.00 -13.07 26.40
N LEU A 16 16.22 -14.39 26.41
CA LEU A 16 15.33 -15.32 25.74
C LEU A 16 14.02 -15.35 26.53
N SER A 17 13.07 -14.53 26.11
CA SER A 17 11.70 -14.62 26.58
C SER A 17 11.07 -15.85 25.95
N THR A 18 10.73 -16.80 26.80
CA THR A 18 10.11 -18.08 26.51
C THR A 18 8.74 -17.90 25.86
N LEU A 19 8.58 -18.41 24.63
CA LEU A 19 7.28 -18.73 24.04
C LEU A 19 6.70 -19.92 24.81
N SER A 20 6.03 -19.61 25.92
CA SER A 20 5.28 -20.56 26.73
C SER A 20 3.86 -20.68 26.19
N ALA A 21 3.52 -21.90 25.77
CA ALA A 21 2.19 -22.49 25.78
C ALA A 21 1.08 -21.80 24.96
N CYS A 22 1.03 -22.12 23.66
CA CYS A 22 -0.26 -22.28 22.97
C CYS A 22 -0.35 -23.75 22.53
N GLY A 23 -0.67 -24.61 23.49
CA GLY A 23 -0.74 -26.06 23.32
C GLY A 23 -1.68 -26.67 24.34
N ALA A 24 -2.92 -26.16 24.40
CA ALA A 24 -3.96 -26.71 25.25
C ALA A 24 -5.36 -26.34 24.73
N LEU A 25 -5.68 -26.76 23.50
CA LEU A 25 -7.08 -26.91 23.05
C LEU A 25 -7.22 -28.16 22.17
N THR A 26 -6.62 -29.27 22.61
CA THR A 26 -6.90 -30.60 22.06
C THR A 26 -7.32 -31.49 23.22
N ASN A 27 -8.62 -31.77 23.28
CA ASN A 27 -9.32 -32.88 23.94
C ASN A 27 -10.54 -32.42 24.75
N ILE A 28 -11.63 -32.13 24.04
CA ILE A 28 -12.97 -32.41 24.54
C ILE A 28 -13.49 -33.59 23.72
N THR A 29 -13.25 -34.79 24.23
CA THR A 29 -13.89 -36.02 23.73
C THR A 29 -15.28 -36.09 24.34
N MET A 30 -16.32 -35.88 23.54
CA MET A 30 -17.69 -36.22 23.88
C MET A 30 -17.98 -37.64 23.34
N PRO A 31 -18.45 -38.59 24.17
CA PRO A 31 -18.85 -39.90 23.68
C PRO A 31 -20.31 -39.82 23.23
N GLY A 32 -20.56 -39.99 21.93
CA GLY A 32 -21.91 -40.00 21.39
C GLY A 32 -21.90 -40.32 19.91
N SER A 33 -22.09 -41.60 19.60
CA SER A 33 -22.63 -42.16 18.34
C SER A 33 -22.30 -41.38 17.06
N GLU A 34 -21.30 -41.85 16.30
CA GLU A 34 -21.06 -41.41 14.93
C GLU A 34 -22.22 -41.87 14.03
N PRO A 35 -23.08 -40.97 13.50
CA PRO A 35 -23.59 -41.21 12.16
C PRO A 35 -22.38 -41.13 11.24
N GLU A 36 -22.29 -42.07 10.29
CA GLU A 36 -21.33 -42.08 9.19
C GLU A 36 -21.30 -40.67 8.56
N VAL A 37 -20.31 -39.87 8.95
CA VAL A 37 -20.09 -38.54 8.35
C VAL A 37 -19.58 -38.85 6.97
N VAL A 38 -20.50 -38.79 6.00
CA VAL A 38 -20.14 -38.65 4.59
C VAL A 38 -19.15 -37.49 4.54
N SER A 39 -17.86 -37.81 4.41
CA SER A 39 -16.83 -36.81 4.24
C SER A 39 -17.30 -35.95 3.08
N PRO A 40 -17.51 -34.64 3.26
CA PRO A 40 -17.80 -33.79 2.12
C PRO A 40 -16.61 -33.98 1.19
N SER A 41 -16.87 -34.53 0.00
CA SER A 41 -15.86 -34.62 -1.04
C SER A 41 -15.28 -33.23 -1.16
N VAL A 42 -14.01 -33.09 -0.79
CA VAL A 42 -13.24 -31.86 -1.02
C VAL A 42 -13.38 -31.61 -2.50
N ARG A 43 -14.24 -30.64 -2.87
CA ARG A 43 -14.39 -30.27 -4.26
C ARG A 43 -12.99 -29.91 -4.73
N GLU A 44 -12.55 -30.59 -5.78
CA GLU A 44 -11.32 -30.31 -6.50
C GLU A 44 -11.22 -28.80 -6.72
N SER A 45 -10.14 -28.24 -6.17
CA SER A 45 -9.64 -26.87 -6.36
C SER A 45 -10.67 -25.84 -6.83
N CYS A 46 -11.02 -24.92 -5.93
CA CYS A 46 -11.54 -23.59 -6.25
C CYS A 46 -10.51 -22.74 -7.03
N TYR A 47 -9.85 -23.29 -8.05
CA TYR A 47 -8.97 -22.56 -8.93
C TYR A 47 -9.57 -22.76 -10.32
N GLY A 48 -10.16 -21.68 -10.86
CA GLY A 48 -10.71 -21.67 -12.22
C GLY A 48 -9.69 -22.03 -13.29
N ILE A 49 -10.13 -22.08 -14.56
CA ILE A 49 -9.28 -22.38 -15.70
C ILE A 49 -8.21 -21.27 -15.83
N GLY A 50 -7.00 -21.59 -15.38
CA GLY A 50 -5.81 -20.75 -15.46
C GLY A 50 -5.78 -19.63 -14.43
N ASP A 51 -5.50 -19.95 -13.15
CA ASP A 51 -5.06 -19.12 -11.99
C ASP A 51 -5.65 -17.70 -11.81
N LEU A 52 -6.64 -17.32 -12.60
CA LEU A 52 -7.20 -16.00 -12.70
C LEU A 52 -8.69 -16.11 -12.36
N PRO A 53 -9.16 -15.30 -11.40
CA PRO A 53 -10.53 -15.37 -10.97
C PRO A 53 -11.46 -14.94 -12.10
N ASP A 54 -12.64 -15.53 -12.15
CA ASP A 54 -13.72 -15.07 -12.99
C ASP A 54 -15.05 -15.01 -12.21
N PHE A 55 -16.15 -14.72 -12.90
CA PHE A 55 -17.47 -14.67 -12.25
C PHE A 55 -18.18 -16.03 -12.22
N THR A 56 -17.53 -17.10 -12.67
CA THR A 56 -18.08 -18.45 -12.64
C THR A 56 -17.75 -19.12 -11.30
N GLY A 57 -18.62 -20.01 -10.81
CA GLY A 57 -18.40 -20.71 -9.54
C GLY A 57 -18.88 -19.94 -8.29
N GLU A 58 -20.18 -19.97 -8.00
CA GLU A 58 -20.78 -19.24 -6.87
C GLU A 58 -20.24 -19.66 -5.49
N ASP A 59 -19.84 -20.93 -5.35
CA ASP A 59 -19.44 -21.52 -4.08
C ASP A 59 -18.06 -21.03 -3.61
N CYS A 60 -17.12 -20.80 -4.54
CA CYS A 60 -15.75 -20.36 -4.24
C CYS A 60 -15.43 -18.92 -4.68
N LEU A 61 -16.40 -18.20 -5.27
CA LEU A 61 -16.19 -16.88 -5.86
C LEU A 61 -15.41 -15.92 -4.95
N LEU A 62 -15.81 -15.81 -3.69
CA LEU A 62 -15.17 -14.86 -2.78
C LEU A 62 -13.71 -15.25 -2.49
N ASP A 63 -13.47 -16.55 -2.26
CA ASP A 63 -12.17 -17.06 -1.86
C ASP A 63 -11.15 -16.92 -3.00
N GLU A 64 -11.57 -17.18 -4.24
CA GLU A 64 -10.75 -17.00 -5.44
C GLU A 64 -10.31 -15.55 -5.64
N TRP A 65 -11.26 -14.62 -5.55
CA TRP A 65 -10.98 -13.20 -5.72
C TRP A 65 -10.11 -12.64 -4.59
N VAL A 66 -10.30 -13.11 -3.36
CA VAL A 66 -9.44 -12.75 -2.21
C VAL A 66 -8.03 -13.31 -2.39
N ALA A 67 -7.90 -14.59 -2.77
CA ALA A 67 -6.61 -15.22 -3.02
C ALA A 67 -5.85 -14.47 -4.14
N PHE A 68 -6.54 -14.12 -5.22
CA PHE A 68 -5.97 -13.34 -6.31
C PHE A 68 -5.53 -11.94 -5.86
N ALA A 69 -6.33 -11.22 -5.07
CA ALA A 69 -5.95 -9.91 -4.55
C ALA A 69 -4.74 -9.96 -3.61
N LEU A 70 -4.65 -11.01 -2.79
CA LEU A 70 -3.50 -11.29 -1.94
C LEU A 70 -2.24 -11.62 -2.76
N GLN A 71 -2.40 -12.36 -3.86
CA GLN A 71 -1.31 -12.61 -4.80
C GLN A 71 -0.88 -11.30 -5.48
N ALA A 72 -1.81 -10.46 -5.90
CA ALA A 72 -1.51 -9.16 -6.52
C ALA A 72 -0.76 -8.21 -5.59
N GLN A 73 -1.09 -8.23 -4.29
CA GLN A 73 -0.38 -7.46 -3.28
C GLN A 73 1.08 -7.92 -3.10
N ARG A 74 1.35 -9.23 -3.19
CA ARG A 74 2.69 -9.80 -2.99
C ARG A 74 3.50 -9.97 -4.28
N GLY A 75 2.84 -9.82 -5.43
CA GLY A 75 3.40 -10.03 -6.75
C GLY A 75 4.49 -9.01 -7.08
N ASN A 76 5.63 -9.51 -7.53
CA ASN A 76 6.71 -8.68 -8.07
C ASN A 76 6.36 -8.10 -9.46
N SER A 77 7.25 -7.28 -10.02
CA SER A 77 7.04 -6.64 -11.32
C SER A 77 6.82 -7.62 -12.46
N GLY A 78 7.59 -8.71 -12.54
CA GLY A 78 7.45 -9.73 -13.59
C GLY A 78 6.13 -10.51 -13.51
N TRP A 79 5.69 -10.85 -12.29
CA TRP A 79 4.37 -11.45 -12.08
C TRP A 79 3.26 -10.47 -12.49
N ARG A 80 3.38 -9.19 -12.13
CA ARG A 80 2.39 -8.16 -12.49
C ARG A 80 2.31 -7.97 -14.01
N GLU A 81 3.43 -7.82 -14.70
CA GLU A 81 3.47 -7.66 -16.16
C GLU A 81 2.85 -8.88 -16.88
N SER A 82 3.30 -10.09 -16.54
CA SER A 82 2.76 -11.32 -17.12
C SER A 82 1.27 -11.53 -16.82
N THR A 83 0.81 -11.14 -15.64
CA THR A 83 -0.61 -11.22 -15.26
C THR A 83 -1.44 -10.20 -16.02
N LEU A 84 -0.95 -8.97 -16.20
CA LEU A 84 -1.64 -7.94 -16.98
C LEU A 84 -1.83 -8.36 -18.44
N LEU A 85 -0.83 -9.02 -19.05
CA LEU A 85 -0.94 -9.60 -20.39
C LEU A 85 -2.03 -10.67 -20.47
N GLN A 86 -2.12 -11.56 -19.47
CA GLN A 86 -3.18 -12.59 -19.43
C GLN A 86 -4.57 -12.00 -19.17
N LEU A 87 -4.64 -10.83 -18.55
CA LEU A 87 -5.88 -10.12 -18.25
C LEU A 87 -6.34 -9.20 -19.38
N GLU A 88 -5.71 -9.22 -20.55
CA GLU A 88 -6.14 -8.47 -21.72
C GLU A 88 -7.58 -8.81 -22.16
N GLY A 89 -8.20 -7.89 -22.91
CA GLY A 89 -9.57 -7.99 -23.37
C GLY A 89 -10.59 -7.22 -22.53
N ASN A 90 -11.87 -7.45 -22.84
CA ASN A 90 -12.98 -6.58 -22.42
C ASN A 90 -14.00 -7.26 -21.49
N ARG A 91 -13.80 -8.51 -21.09
CA ARG A 91 -14.69 -9.15 -20.11
C ARG A 91 -14.62 -8.41 -18.77
N HIS A 92 -15.77 -8.20 -18.14
CA HIS A 92 -15.86 -7.40 -16.91
C HIS A 92 -15.05 -7.99 -15.74
N ASP A 93 -15.06 -9.32 -15.58
CA ASP A 93 -14.23 -10.00 -14.59
C ASP A 93 -12.74 -9.77 -14.82
N ARG A 94 -12.26 -9.90 -16.06
CA ARG A 94 -10.86 -9.64 -16.43
C ARG A 94 -10.47 -8.20 -16.20
N ARG A 95 -11.36 -7.25 -16.53
CA ARG A 95 -11.15 -5.82 -16.28
C ARG A 95 -11.07 -5.49 -14.78
N LEU A 96 -11.90 -6.12 -13.94
CA LEU A 96 -11.82 -5.96 -12.48
C LEU A 96 -10.59 -6.63 -11.88
N ALA A 97 -10.20 -7.81 -12.35
CA ALA A 97 -8.93 -8.44 -11.97
C ALA A 97 -7.74 -7.55 -12.36
N ARG A 98 -7.80 -6.90 -13.53
CA ARG A 98 -6.78 -5.92 -13.96
C ARG A 98 -6.73 -4.71 -13.03
N ALA A 99 -7.90 -4.20 -12.63
CA ALA A 99 -8.00 -3.11 -11.67
C ALA A 99 -7.32 -3.46 -10.33
N ILE A 100 -7.50 -4.69 -9.83
CA ILE A 100 -6.82 -5.19 -8.62
C ILE A 100 -5.31 -5.14 -8.80
N VAL A 101 -4.79 -5.71 -9.90
CA VAL A 101 -3.33 -5.77 -10.15
C VAL A 101 -2.70 -4.38 -10.25
N LEU A 102 -3.36 -3.47 -10.99
CA LEU A 102 -2.93 -2.07 -11.16
C LEU A 102 -3.02 -1.27 -9.84
N SER A 103 -4.01 -1.54 -8.98
CA SER A 103 -4.16 -0.86 -7.68
C SER A 103 -3.04 -1.16 -6.68
N TRP A 104 -2.27 -2.23 -6.91
CA TRP A 104 -1.07 -2.58 -6.16
C TRP A 104 0.22 -2.26 -6.94
N GLY A 105 0.11 -1.72 -8.15
CA GLY A 105 1.22 -1.22 -8.95
C GLY A 105 1.62 0.20 -8.57
N ASP A 106 2.24 0.89 -9.52
CA ASP A 106 2.77 2.24 -9.31
C ASP A 106 1.67 3.30 -9.32
N GLU A 107 1.98 4.47 -8.78
CA GLU A 107 1.07 5.62 -8.70
C GLU A 107 0.45 5.99 -10.07
N SER A 108 1.23 5.82 -11.16
CA SER A 108 0.78 6.05 -12.54
C SER A 108 -0.38 5.15 -12.97
N ASP A 109 -0.52 3.98 -12.36
CA ASP A 109 -1.54 2.99 -12.73
C ASP A 109 -2.84 3.18 -11.95
N TRP A 110 -2.80 3.94 -10.85
CA TRP A 110 -3.91 4.04 -9.91
C TRP A 110 -5.14 4.73 -10.48
N GLU A 111 -4.95 5.66 -11.42
CA GLU A 111 -6.06 6.29 -12.14
C GLU A 111 -6.80 5.27 -13.00
N LEU A 112 -6.07 4.52 -13.84
CA LEU A 112 -6.65 3.47 -14.67
C LEU A 112 -7.32 2.38 -13.81
N ALA A 113 -6.70 1.97 -12.70
CA ALA A 113 -7.29 1.03 -11.77
C ALA A 113 -8.63 1.52 -11.20
N SER A 114 -8.69 2.79 -10.78
CA SER A 114 -9.91 3.42 -10.27
C SER A 114 -11.02 3.42 -11.31
N ASP A 115 -10.71 3.80 -12.54
CA ASP A 115 -11.68 3.87 -13.63
C ASP A 115 -12.26 2.49 -13.97
N LEU A 116 -11.41 1.46 -14.01
CA LEU A 116 -11.85 0.08 -14.22
C LEU A 116 -12.76 -0.40 -13.09
N TYR A 117 -12.38 -0.16 -11.82
CA TYR A 117 -13.26 -0.48 -10.70
C TYR A 117 -14.62 0.21 -10.82
N LYS A 118 -14.66 1.52 -11.05
CA LYS A 118 -15.92 2.28 -11.15
C LYS A 118 -16.80 1.81 -12.31
N ALA A 119 -16.19 1.50 -13.45
CA ALA A 119 -16.92 1.07 -14.64
C ALA A 119 -17.53 -0.33 -14.48
N ASP A 120 -16.78 -1.27 -13.90
CA ASP A 120 -17.14 -2.69 -13.95
C ASP A 120 -17.70 -3.21 -12.62
N LEU A 121 -17.52 -2.53 -11.49
CA LEU A 121 -18.08 -2.95 -10.19
C LEU A 121 -19.59 -3.22 -10.23
N PRO A 122 -20.45 -2.42 -10.91
CA PRO A 122 -21.89 -2.72 -11.00
C PRO A 122 -22.22 -4.05 -11.68
N THR A 123 -21.30 -4.57 -12.50
CA THR A 123 -21.46 -5.84 -13.24
C THR A 123 -21.00 -7.05 -12.43
N ALA A 124 -20.27 -6.84 -11.33
CA ALA A 124 -19.79 -7.92 -10.49
C ALA A 124 -20.94 -8.62 -9.75
N PRO A 125 -20.83 -9.92 -9.44
CA PRO A 125 -21.81 -10.63 -8.62
C PRO A 125 -22.03 -9.93 -7.28
N SER A 126 -23.27 -9.92 -6.80
CA SER A 126 -23.71 -9.16 -5.61
C SER A 126 -22.88 -9.49 -4.36
N ARG A 127 -22.45 -10.74 -4.19
CA ARG A 127 -21.61 -11.20 -3.08
C ARG A 127 -20.21 -10.57 -3.09
N LEU A 128 -19.71 -10.20 -4.27
CA LEU A 128 -18.36 -9.65 -4.47
C LEU A 128 -18.33 -8.12 -4.44
N GLN A 129 -19.43 -7.45 -4.82
CA GLN A 129 -19.50 -6.00 -4.92
C GLN A 129 -19.04 -5.25 -3.65
N PRO A 130 -19.40 -5.65 -2.42
CA PRO A 130 -18.94 -4.94 -1.21
C PRO A 130 -17.42 -4.98 -1.04
N LEU A 131 -16.80 -6.12 -1.37
CA LEU A 131 -15.35 -6.27 -1.28
C LEU A 131 -14.62 -5.41 -2.31
N LEU A 132 -15.07 -5.43 -3.57
CA LEU A 132 -14.52 -4.59 -4.63
C LEU A 132 -14.67 -3.10 -4.31
N ARG A 133 -15.80 -2.71 -3.70
CA ARG A 133 -16.02 -1.34 -3.24
C ARG A 133 -15.04 -0.94 -2.15
N GLN A 134 -14.78 -1.84 -1.20
CA GLN A 134 -13.80 -1.59 -0.15
C GLN A 134 -12.40 -1.38 -0.73
N TRP A 135 -12.00 -2.18 -1.72
CA TRP A 135 -10.71 -2.02 -2.40
C TRP A 135 -10.62 -0.72 -3.22
N LEU A 136 -11.68 -0.36 -3.94
CA LEU A 136 -11.77 0.94 -4.62
C LEU A 136 -11.62 2.10 -3.63
N ASN A 137 -12.32 2.06 -2.48
CA ASN A 137 -12.23 3.10 -1.47
C ASN A 137 -10.79 3.25 -0.94
N GLY A 138 -10.11 2.14 -0.65
CA GLY A 138 -8.72 2.17 -0.20
C GLY A 138 -7.74 2.66 -1.28
N LEU A 139 -8.02 2.42 -2.56
CA LEU A 139 -7.27 3.00 -3.67
C LEU A 139 -7.46 4.52 -3.73
N GLU A 140 -8.71 5.00 -3.65
CA GLU A 140 -9.01 6.44 -3.68
C GLU A 140 -8.44 7.18 -2.47
N GLU A 141 -8.43 6.56 -1.30
CA GLU A 141 -7.78 7.12 -0.12
C GLU A 141 -6.28 7.33 -0.36
N ARG A 142 -5.57 6.32 -0.88
CA ARG A 142 -4.15 6.44 -1.23
C ARG A 142 -3.92 7.54 -2.27
N ARG A 143 -4.74 7.61 -3.32
CA ARG A 143 -4.67 8.68 -4.34
C ARG A 143 -4.88 10.07 -3.71
N GLY A 144 -5.83 10.21 -2.80
CA GLY A 144 -6.09 11.46 -2.09
C GLY A 144 -4.90 11.91 -1.24
N LEU A 145 -4.24 10.97 -0.54
CA LEU A 145 -3.04 11.26 0.25
C LEU A 145 -1.89 11.76 -0.61
N ILE A 146 -1.70 11.20 -1.80
CA ILE A 146 -0.68 11.65 -2.74
C ILE A 146 -1.00 13.04 -3.30
N ALA A 147 -2.25 13.28 -3.71
CA ALA A 147 -2.65 14.60 -4.19
C ALA A 147 -2.42 15.68 -3.12
N GLU A 148 -2.68 15.38 -1.84
CA GLU A 148 -2.41 16.30 -0.74
C GLU A 148 -0.91 16.47 -0.47
N ARG A 149 -0.10 15.41 -0.57
CA ARG A 149 1.39 15.50 -0.53
C ARG A 149 1.89 16.47 -1.60
N ASP A 150 1.48 16.30 -2.84
CA ASP A 150 1.99 17.07 -3.98
C ASP A 150 1.60 18.55 -3.88
N LYS A 151 0.38 18.81 -3.44
CA LYS A 151 -0.10 20.17 -3.15
C LYS A 151 0.73 20.83 -2.05
N ASN A 152 1.02 20.12 -0.96
CA ASN A 152 1.81 20.65 0.15
C ASN A 152 3.27 20.90 -0.27
N ASP A 153 3.88 20.00 -1.03
CA ASP A 153 5.22 20.20 -1.57
C ASP A 153 5.29 21.39 -2.54
N GLY A 154 4.27 21.57 -3.38
CA GLY A 154 4.11 22.75 -4.21
C GLY A 154 4.06 24.04 -3.39
N ALA A 155 3.27 24.08 -2.32
CA ALA A 155 3.17 25.22 -1.41
C ALA A 155 4.52 25.53 -0.72
N ARG A 156 5.24 24.49 -0.26
CA ARG A 156 6.56 24.64 0.36
C ARG A 156 7.60 25.21 -0.61
N ARG A 157 7.62 24.72 -1.86
CA ARG A 157 8.52 25.25 -2.90
C ARG A 157 8.22 26.72 -3.20
N LYS A 158 6.95 27.08 -3.32
CA LYS A 158 6.53 28.48 -3.52
C LYS A 158 6.99 29.38 -2.38
N LEU A 159 6.73 28.98 -1.12
CA LEU A 159 7.14 29.75 0.05
C LEU A 159 8.67 29.87 0.17
N SER A 160 9.41 28.82 -0.19
CA SER A 160 10.87 28.85 -0.23
C SER A 160 11.39 29.86 -1.26
N ALA A 161 10.77 29.92 -2.45
CA ALA A 161 11.12 30.90 -3.47
C ALA A 161 10.80 32.34 -3.05
N GLU A 162 9.65 32.56 -2.41
CA GLU A 162 9.26 33.86 -1.85
C GLU A 162 10.23 34.33 -0.77
N ASN A 163 10.62 33.44 0.16
CA ASN A 163 11.63 33.74 1.17
C ASN A 163 12.97 34.12 0.55
N ALA A 164 13.47 33.35 -0.43
CA ALA A 164 14.72 33.69 -1.11
C ALA A 164 14.65 35.05 -1.81
N GLN A 165 13.50 35.40 -2.40
CA GLN A 165 13.28 36.71 -3.00
C GLN A 165 13.27 37.83 -1.94
N LEU A 166 12.62 37.62 -0.80
CA LEU A 166 12.59 38.59 0.30
C LEU A 166 13.98 38.79 0.91
N THR A 167 14.73 37.72 1.14
CA THR A 167 16.12 37.78 1.60
C THR A 167 16.98 38.61 0.66
N LYS A 168 16.90 38.36 -0.65
CA LYS A 168 17.63 39.15 -1.65
C LYS A 168 17.25 40.63 -1.63
N LYS A 169 15.97 40.95 -1.41
CA LYS A 169 15.52 42.35 -1.26
C LYS A 169 16.07 42.99 0.00
N LEU A 170 16.08 42.26 1.13
CA LEU A 170 16.65 42.76 2.38
C LEU A 170 18.15 43.02 2.26
N GLU A 171 18.91 42.10 1.66
CA GLU A 171 20.34 42.29 1.38
C GLU A 171 20.60 43.53 0.51
N ALA A 172 19.79 43.74 -0.53
CA ALA A 172 19.90 44.92 -1.37
C ALA A 172 19.62 46.22 -0.60
N LEU A 173 18.61 46.23 0.28
CA LEU A 173 18.30 47.39 1.13
C LEU A 173 19.42 47.66 2.14
N THR A 174 20.01 46.62 2.74
CA THR A 174 21.15 46.75 3.65
C THR A 174 22.37 47.34 2.95
N ALA A 175 22.71 46.84 1.74
CA ALA A 175 23.82 47.36 0.96
C ALA A 175 23.64 48.84 0.58
N ILE A 176 22.40 49.26 0.29
CA ILE A 176 22.08 50.67 0.04
C ILE A 176 22.37 51.50 1.29
N GLU A 177 21.91 51.06 2.47
CA GLU A 177 22.12 51.77 3.73
C GLU A 177 23.61 51.92 4.08
N GLU A 178 24.39 50.84 3.94
CA GLU A 178 25.85 50.88 4.12
C GLU A 178 26.52 51.86 3.16
N SER A 179 26.07 51.91 1.90
CA SER A 179 26.57 52.87 0.90
C SER A 179 26.22 54.34 1.24
N ILE A 180 25.09 54.58 1.90
CA ILE A 180 24.68 55.93 2.31
C ILE A 180 25.50 56.36 3.53
N ASN A 181 25.64 55.47 4.51
CA ASN A 181 26.40 55.75 5.73
C ASN A 181 27.88 56.00 5.45
N SER A 182 28.50 55.22 4.56
CA SER A 182 29.88 55.45 4.12
C SER A 182 30.07 56.79 3.40
N ARG A 183 29.11 57.23 2.57
CA ARG A 183 29.14 58.56 1.94
C ARG A 183 29.00 59.70 2.93
N ARG A 184 28.14 59.56 3.94
CA ARG A 184 27.98 60.58 5.00
C ARG A 184 29.23 60.74 5.85
N GLN A 185 29.93 59.65 6.17
CA GLN A 185 31.16 59.69 6.98
C GLN A 185 32.38 60.22 6.21
N SER A 186 32.36 60.20 4.88
CA SER A 186 33.45 60.66 4.02
C SER A 186 33.32 62.13 3.57
N THR A 187 32.24 62.81 3.97
CA THR A 187 32.04 64.25 3.72
C THR A 187 32.43 65.03 4.98
N PRO A 188 33.58 65.72 5.02
CA PRO A 188 34.01 66.52 6.18
C PRO A 188 33.23 67.82 6.36
#